data_AF-A0A1V5K383-F1
#
_entry.id   AF-A0A1V5K383-F1
#
_cell.length_a   1.000
_cell.length_b   1.000
_cell.length_c   1.000
_cell.angle_alpha   90.00
_cell.angle_beta   90.00
_cell.angle_gamma   90.00
#
_symmetry.space_group_name_H-M   'P 1'
#
loop_
_entity.id
_entity.type
_entity.pdbx_description
1 polymer ?
#
loop_
_entity_poly.entity_id
_entity_poly.type
_entity_poly.pdbx_seq_one_letter_code
_entity_poly.pdbx_strand_id
1 'polypeptide(L)'
;MEAVRSILGKIGLDESYLACGVHRPTDGRQAEKLVREGRPVTPIYNNCSGKHAGMLAYALHMGYPVENYVDASHPVQVDMHAAVAEMCGLHAKEVTVGVDGCGVAVFGMPLANMAYAYARFSMPDTMPEKFREAGIRVRAAMTEFPVMVGGDKDFSTRLMQALPGKIVAKGGAEGLMCFAMLDKGIGVCIKVEDGSARALPVAIAEVLNQLGVGTAGADNSEVLSTVQQIRNHRREVVGQMQPCFRLQPGQ
;
A
#
# COMPACT_ATOMS: atom_id res chain seq x y z
N MET A 1 -0.42 -10.64 12.11
CA MET A 1 0.41 -11.72 12.69
C MET A 1 -0.11 -13.10 12.33
N GLU A 2 -1.35 -13.46 12.73
CA GLU A 2 -1.92 -14.80 12.45
C GLU A 2 -1.91 -15.15 10.96
N ALA A 3 -2.27 -14.19 10.10
CA ALA A 3 -2.18 -14.37 8.65
C ALA A 3 -0.74 -14.67 8.16
N VAL A 4 0.27 -13.98 8.71
CA VAL A 4 1.67 -14.22 8.35
C VAL A 4 2.11 -15.62 8.78
N ARG A 5 1.76 -16.05 10.00
CA ARG A 5 2.01 -17.44 10.46
C ARG A 5 1.33 -18.47 9.57
N SER A 6 0.08 -18.20 9.16
CA SER A 6 -0.66 -19.07 8.26
C SER A 6 0.02 -19.17 6.89
N ILE A 7 0.50 -18.06 6.34
CA ILE A 7 1.26 -18.07 5.07
C ILE A 7 2.55 -18.87 5.21
N LEU A 8 3.36 -18.58 6.23
CA LEU A 8 4.62 -19.28 6.49
C LEU A 8 4.40 -20.79 6.67
N GLY A 9 3.40 -21.18 7.47
CA GLY A 9 3.05 -22.58 7.67
C GLY A 9 2.61 -23.29 6.39
N LYS A 10 1.87 -22.61 5.49
CA LYS A 10 1.47 -23.16 4.18
C LYS A 10 2.65 -23.41 3.25
N ILE A 11 3.73 -22.65 3.39
CA ILE A 11 4.96 -22.80 2.59
C ILE A 11 6.05 -23.58 3.33
N GLY A 12 5.73 -24.19 4.48
CA GLY A 12 6.67 -25.03 5.25
C GLY A 12 7.78 -24.25 5.97
N LEU A 13 7.62 -22.95 6.17
CA LEU A 13 8.57 -22.09 6.89
C LEU A 13 7.99 -21.59 8.21
N ASP A 14 8.84 -20.99 9.04
CA ASP A 14 8.47 -20.33 10.29
C ASP A 14 8.98 -18.88 10.36
N GLU A 15 8.75 -18.21 11.50
CA GLU A 15 9.10 -16.80 11.70
C GLU A 15 10.61 -16.51 11.60
N SER A 16 11.48 -17.52 11.74
CA SER A 16 12.94 -17.34 11.69
C SER A 16 13.46 -16.91 10.32
N TYR A 17 12.68 -17.16 9.26
CA TYR A 17 12.99 -16.73 7.89
C TYR A 17 12.60 -15.26 7.61
N LEU A 18 11.93 -14.57 8.53
CA LEU A 18 11.59 -13.16 8.35
C LEU A 18 12.82 -12.25 8.58
N ALA A 19 13.38 -11.75 7.49
CA ALA A 19 14.54 -10.86 7.47
C ALA A 19 14.18 -9.36 7.47
N CYS A 20 12.96 -8.99 7.89
CA CYS A 20 12.50 -7.60 7.90
C CYS A 20 13.01 -6.77 9.09
N GLY A 21 13.74 -7.39 10.02
CA GLY A 21 14.11 -6.77 11.29
C GLY A 21 12.91 -6.49 12.20
N VAL A 22 13.20 -5.90 13.36
CA VAL A 22 12.21 -5.60 14.40
C VAL A 22 11.73 -4.16 14.26
N HIS A 23 10.42 -3.98 14.30
CA HIS A 23 9.77 -2.66 14.28
C HIS A 23 8.67 -2.63 15.34
N ARG A 24 8.54 -1.50 16.06
CA ARG A 24 7.51 -1.34 17.10
C ARG A 24 6.12 -1.52 16.45
N PRO A 25 5.20 -2.31 17.04
CA PRO A 25 3.88 -2.49 16.44
C PRO A 25 3.19 -1.15 16.17
N THR A 26 2.61 -1.02 14.98
CA THR A 26 1.91 0.20 14.55
C THR A 26 0.64 0.44 15.38
N ASP A 27 -0.02 -0.62 15.87
CA ASP A 27 -1.09 -0.47 16.86
C ASP A 27 -0.49 -0.20 18.25
N GLY A 28 -0.67 1.03 18.73
CA GLY A 28 -0.22 1.45 20.06
C GLY A 28 -0.72 0.55 21.19
N ARG A 29 -1.93 0.00 21.10
CA ARG A 29 -2.45 -0.93 22.12
C ARG A 29 -1.68 -2.24 22.16
N GLN A 30 -1.30 -2.75 21.00
CA GLN A 30 -0.47 -3.94 20.90
C GLN A 30 0.95 -3.67 21.42
N ALA A 31 1.52 -2.52 21.06
CA ALA A 31 2.83 -2.10 21.57
C ALA A 31 2.81 -1.98 23.11
N GLU A 32 1.80 -1.33 23.68
CA GLU A 32 1.63 -1.21 25.15
C GLU A 32 1.48 -2.58 25.81
N LYS A 33 0.70 -3.48 25.20
CA LYS A 33 0.52 -4.84 25.71
C LYS A 33 1.85 -5.60 25.77
N LEU A 34 2.66 -5.56 24.71
CA LEU A 34 3.98 -6.22 24.70
C LEU A 34 4.91 -5.69 25.78
N VAL A 35 4.93 -4.37 25.96
CA VAL A 35 5.73 -3.72 27.02
C VAL A 35 5.28 -4.20 28.40
N ARG A 36 3.96 -4.22 28.66
CA ARG A 36 3.40 -4.69 29.95
C ARG A 36 3.67 -6.17 30.21
N GLU A 37 3.66 -6.99 29.16
CA GLU A 37 3.92 -8.43 29.25
C GLU A 37 5.42 -8.77 29.29
N GLY A 38 6.32 -7.79 29.13
CA GLY A 38 7.76 -8.02 29.06
C GLY A 38 8.19 -8.89 27.88
N ARG A 39 7.38 -8.95 26.81
CA ARG A 39 7.64 -9.81 25.65
C ARG A 39 8.52 -9.11 24.63
N PRO A 40 9.46 -9.81 23.99
CA PRO A 40 10.29 -9.21 22.95
C PRO A 40 9.45 -8.87 21.72
N VAL A 41 9.81 -7.79 21.03
CA VAL A 41 9.32 -7.51 19.68
C VAL A 41 10.17 -8.33 18.71
N THR A 42 9.52 -9.21 17.96
CA THR A 42 10.15 -10.07 16.93
C THR A 42 9.81 -9.58 15.51
N PRO A 43 10.47 -10.10 14.46
CA PRO A 43 10.21 -9.67 13.08
C PRO A 43 8.75 -9.78 12.62
N ILE A 44 7.94 -10.67 13.20
CA ILE A 44 6.51 -10.78 12.84
C ILE A 44 5.68 -9.54 13.18
N TYR A 45 6.16 -8.68 14.08
CA TYR A 45 5.51 -7.41 14.41
C TYR A 45 5.84 -6.29 13.42
N ASN A 46 6.80 -6.51 12.53
CA ASN A 46 7.12 -5.58 11.47
C ASN A 46 5.93 -5.48 10.50
N ASN A 47 5.57 -4.25 10.12
CA ASN A 47 4.48 -4.00 9.17
C ASN A 47 4.75 -4.59 7.78
N CYS A 48 6.02 -4.83 7.44
CA CYS A 48 6.44 -5.48 6.19
C CYS A 48 6.49 -7.01 6.27
N SER A 49 6.21 -7.63 7.41
CA SER A 49 6.30 -9.10 7.58
C SER A 49 5.44 -9.88 6.56
N GLY A 50 4.29 -9.35 6.15
CA GLY A 50 3.47 -9.94 5.08
C GLY A 50 4.13 -9.90 3.70
N LYS A 51 4.81 -8.79 3.36
CA LYS A 51 5.61 -8.66 2.12
C LYS A 51 6.75 -9.68 2.11
N HIS A 52 7.41 -9.88 3.25
CA HIS A 52 8.48 -10.86 3.40
C HIS A 52 7.98 -12.30 3.27
N ALA A 53 6.86 -12.64 3.89
CA ALA A 53 6.23 -13.96 3.69
C ALA A 53 5.84 -14.20 2.22
N GLY A 54 5.39 -13.14 1.50
CA GLY A 54 5.14 -13.21 0.06
C GLY A 54 6.40 -13.45 -0.77
N MET A 55 7.51 -12.77 -0.45
CA MET A 55 8.81 -12.98 -1.10
C MET A 55 9.34 -14.41 -0.89
N LEU A 56 9.19 -14.95 0.32
CA LEU A 56 9.56 -16.34 0.64
C LEU A 56 8.68 -17.35 -0.12
N ALA A 57 7.36 -17.11 -0.17
CA ALA A 57 6.45 -17.94 -0.93
C ALA A 57 6.80 -17.94 -2.43
N TYR A 58 7.16 -16.79 -2.98
CA TYR A 58 7.61 -16.66 -4.35
C TYR A 58 8.95 -17.36 -4.60
N ALA A 59 9.93 -17.20 -3.69
CA ALA A 59 11.21 -17.88 -3.77
C ALA A 59 11.04 -19.40 -3.90
N LEU A 60 10.23 -20.00 -3.01
CA LEU A 60 9.95 -21.43 -3.04
C LEU A 60 9.20 -21.86 -4.30
N HIS A 61 8.22 -21.08 -4.75
CA HIS A 61 7.48 -21.37 -5.97
C HIS A 61 8.39 -21.44 -7.21
N MET A 62 9.40 -20.56 -7.26
CA MET A 62 10.37 -20.49 -8.36
C MET A 62 11.57 -21.42 -8.18
N GLY A 63 11.71 -22.09 -7.02
CA GLY A 63 12.88 -22.91 -6.69
C GLY A 63 14.13 -22.10 -6.36
N TYR A 64 13.98 -20.84 -5.95
CA TYR A 64 15.07 -19.98 -5.50
C TYR A 64 15.43 -20.26 -4.02
N PRO A 65 16.65 -19.89 -3.59
CA PRO A 65 17.01 -19.91 -2.18
C PRO A 65 16.05 -19.06 -1.33
N VAL A 66 15.84 -19.48 -0.09
CA VAL A 66 15.04 -18.74 0.90
C VAL A 66 15.92 -17.89 1.82
N GLU A 67 17.23 -18.12 1.79
CA GLU A 67 18.25 -17.34 2.46
C GLU A 67 18.54 -16.06 1.68
N ASN A 68 18.83 -14.97 2.38
CA ASN A 68 19.30 -13.72 1.77
C ASN A 68 18.39 -13.13 0.68
N TYR A 69 17.09 -13.48 0.67
CA TYR A 69 16.11 -12.98 -0.31
C TYR A 69 15.91 -11.46 -0.29
N VAL A 70 16.44 -10.78 0.72
CA VAL A 70 16.42 -9.32 0.86
C VAL A 70 17.54 -8.64 0.04
N ASP A 71 18.58 -9.39 -0.34
CA ASP A 71 19.72 -8.86 -1.08
C ASP A 71 19.30 -8.43 -2.48
N ALA A 72 19.75 -7.25 -2.92
CA ALA A 72 19.37 -6.68 -4.21
C ALA A 72 19.75 -7.58 -5.42
N SER A 73 20.74 -8.45 -5.26
CA SER A 73 21.16 -9.42 -6.29
C SER A 73 20.35 -10.73 -6.28
N HIS A 74 19.53 -10.95 -5.25
CA HIS A 74 18.73 -12.16 -5.13
C HIS A 74 17.67 -12.21 -6.24
N PRO A 75 17.42 -13.37 -6.88
CA PRO A 75 16.45 -13.51 -7.97
C PRO A 75 15.07 -12.91 -7.66
N VAL A 76 14.58 -13.06 -6.42
CA VAL A 76 13.32 -12.44 -5.96
C VAL A 76 13.33 -10.91 -6.12
N GLN A 77 14.40 -10.22 -5.72
CA GLN A 77 14.48 -8.76 -5.83
C GLN A 77 14.60 -8.32 -7.30
N VAL A 78 15.36 -9.07 -8.10
CA VAL A 78 15.52 -8.85 -9.55
C VAL A 78 14.17 -9.00 -10.28
N ASP A 79 13.44 -10.07 -10.01
CA ASP A 79 12.14 -10.36 -10.62
C ASP A 79 11.10 -9.31 -10.19
N MET A 80 11.08 -8.91 -8.91
CA MET A 80 10.23 -7.83 -8.42
C MET A 80 10.54 -6.50 -9.11
N HIS A 81 11.82 -6.17 -9.28
CA HIS A 81 12.25 -4.95 -9.98
C HIS A 81 11.77 -4.95 -11.43
N ALA A 82 11.97 -6.05 -12.15
CA ALA A 82 11.51 -6.19 -13.53
C ALA A 82 9.98 -6.09 -13.63
N ALA A 83 9.24 -6.78 -12.75
CA ALA A 83 7.79 -6.74 -12.73
C ALA A 83 7.23 -5.34 -12.44
N VAL A 84 7.82 -4.63 -11.48
CA VAL A 84 7.42 -3.26 -11.14
C VAL A 84 7.72 -2.31 -12.30
N ALA A 85 8.91 -2.37 -12.90
CA ALA A 85 9.26 -1.54 -14.05
C ALA A 85 8.27 -1.74 -15.21
N GLU A 86 8.00 -3.00 -15.57
CA GLU A 86 7.09 -3.33 -16.66
C GLU A 86 5.66 -2.90 -16.36
N MET A 87 5.16 -3.11 -15.14
CA MET A 87 3.83 -2.66 -14.69
C MET A 87 3.70 -1.14 -14.72
N CYS A 88 4.77 -0.41 -14.47
CA CYS A 88 4.83 1.05 -14.51
C CYS A 88 5.13 1.61 -15.91
N GLY A 89 5.28 0.76 -16.93
CA GLY A 89 5.56 1.17 -18.31
C GLY A 89 6.97 1.74 -18.49
N LEU A 90 7.93 1.25 -17.71
CA LEU A 90 9.32 1.70 -17.70
C LEU A 90 10.26 0.53 -18.05
N HIS A 91 11.44 0.86 -18.57
CA HIS A 91 12.56 -0.06 -18.54
C HIS A 91 13.16 -0.13 -17.13
N ALA A 92 13.70 -1.28 -16.74
CA ALA A 92 14.29 -1.46 -15.40
C ALA A 92 15.41 -0.44 -15.09
N LYS A 93 16.16 0.03 -16.09
CA LYS A 93 17.19 1.06 -15.92
C LYS A 93 16.65 2.45 -15.55
N GLU A 94 15.36 2.70 -15.78
CA GLU A 94 14.69 3.97 -15.47
C GLU A 94 14.09 3.98 -14.07
N VAL A 95 14.09 2.83 -13.40
CA VAL A 95 13.63 2.69 -12.01
C VAL A 95 14.84 2.80 -11.09
N THR A 96 14.82 3.80 -10.21
CA THR A 96 15.82 3.95 -9.16
C THR A 96 15.62 2.87 -8.11
N VAL A 97 16.69 2.17 -7.73
CA VAL A 97 16.65 1.16 -6.67
C VAL A 97 17.30 1.73 -5.41
N GLY A 98 16.52 1.78 -4.33
CA GLY A 98 16.99 2.11 -2.98
C GLY A 98 16.81 0.93 -2.02
N VAL A 99 17.00 1.20 -0.73
CA VAL A 99 16.77 0.23 0.36
C VAL A 99 15.63 0.72 1.24
N ASP A 100 14.63 -0.12 1.45
CA ASP A 100 13.47 0.13 2.32
C ASP A 100 13.86 0.00 3.80
N GLY A 101 13.04 0.53 4.71
CA GLY A 101 13.25 0.40 6.16
C GLY A 101 13.20 -1.04 6.68
N CYS A 102 12.62 -1.98 5.91
CA CYS A 102 12.65 -3.40 6.21
C CYS A 102 13.82 -4.16 5.52
N GLY A 103 14.72 -3.45 4.85
CA GLY A 103 15.97 -3.98 4.28
C GLY A 103 15.90 -4.50 2.84
N VAL A 104 14.72 -4.55 2.21
CA VAL A 104 14.58 -5.01 0.81
C VAL A 104 14.69 -3.86 -0.20
N ALA A 105 14.76 -4.17 -1.49
CA ALA A 105 14.75 -3.16 -2.53
C ALA A 105 13.45 -2.34 -2.51
N VAL A 106 13.58 -1.02 -2.70
CA VAL A 106 12.47 -0.10 -2.93
C VAL A 106 12.67 0.64 -4.26
N PHE A 107 11.57 0.85 -4.99
CA PHE A 107 11.59 1.32 -6.37
C PHE A 107 11.11 2.77 -6.47
N GLY A 108 12.01 3.67 -6.86
CA GLY A 108 11.74 5.08 -7.13
C GLY A 108 11.50 5.34 -8.62
N MET A 109 10.47 6.13 -8.93
CA MET A 109 10.07 6.46 -10.30
C MET A 109 9.16 7.72 -10.32
N PRO A 110 8.85 8.29 -11.49
CA PRO A 110 7.90 9.40 -11.59
C PRO A 110 6.49 9.02 -11.08
N LEU A 111 5.79 9.97 -10.45
CA LEU A 111 4.43 9.75 -9.93
C LEU A 111 3.43 9.33 -11.02
N ALA A 112 3.60 9.84 -12.25
CA ALA A 112 2.78 9.45 -13.39
C ALA A 112 2.88 7.96 -13.71
N ASN A 113 4.07 7.36 -13.58
CA ASN A 113 4.29 5.93 -13.83
C ASN A 113 3.70 5.06 -12.71
N MET A 114 3.77 5.53 -11.45
CA MET A 114 3.06 4.88 -10.35
C MET A 114 1.54 4.93 -10.58
N ALA A 115 0.99 6.09 -10.96
CA ALA A 115 -0.41 6.23 -11.31
C ALA A 115 -0.80 5.33 -12.49
N TYR A 116 0.06 5.20 -13.50
CA TYR A 116 -0.15 4.34 -14.65
C TYR A 116 -0.24 2.85 -14.28
N ALA A 117 0.59 2.37 -13.36
CA ALA A 117 0.45 1.00 -12.83
C ALA A 117 -0.92 0.77 -12.17
N TYR A 118 -1.44 1.75 -11.45
CA TYR A 118 -2.79 1.68 -10.87
C TYR A 118 -3.90 1.83 -11.92
N ALA A 119 -3.68 2.59 -13.01
CA ALA A 119 -4.61 2.63 -14.13
C ALA A 119 -4.76 1.24 -14.78
N ARG A 120 -3.69 0.45 -14.78
CA ARG A 120 -3.75 -0.97 -15.20
C ARG A 120 -4.52 -1.85 -14.23
N PHE A 121 -4.43 -1.62 -12.91
CA PHE A 121 -5.33 -2.28 -11.95
C PHE A 121 -6.79 -1.89 -12.13
N SER A 122 -7.06 -0.66 -12.57
CA SER A 122 -8.40 -0.20 -12.92
C SER A 122 -8.98 -0.96 -14.10
N MET A 123 -8.19 -1.16 -15.16
CA MET A 123 -8.55 -1.91 -16.36
C MET A 123 -7.53 -3.02 -16.65
N PRO A 124 -7.69 -4.21 -16.06
CA PRO A 124 -6.70 -5.30 -16.15
C PRO A 124 -6.34 -5.71 -17.58
N ASP A 125 -7.20 -5.47 -18.56
CA ASP A 125 -6.90 -5.73 -19.97
C ASP A 125 -5.75 -4.90 -20.54
N THR A 126 -5.39 -3.82 -19.86
CA THR A 126 -4.24 -2.96 -20.21
C THR A 126 -2.93 -3.40 -19.55
N MET A 127 -2.96 -4.43 -18.69
CA MET A 127 -1.76 -5.05 -18.15
C MET A 127 -1.02 -5.87 -19.21
N PRO A 128 0.31 -6.02 -19.09
CA PRO A 128 1.04 -7.06 -19.80
C PRO A 128 0.37 -8.43 -19.56
N GLU A 129 0.22 -9.22 -20.63
CA GLU A 129 -0.58 -10.45 -20.63
C GLU A 129 -0.22 -11.39 -19.47
N LYS A 130 1.08 -11.58 -19.23
CA LYS A 130 1.59 -12.43 -18.14
C LYS A 130 1.17 -12.01 -16.73
N PHE A 131 0.78 -10.75 -16.53
CA PHE A 131 0.33 -10.23 -15.23
C PHE A 131 -1.19 -10.17 -15.11
N ARG A 132 -1.94 -10.29 -16.20
CA ARG A 132 -3.39 -10.02 -16.22
C ARG A 132 -4.16 -10.84 -15.20
N GLU A 133 -4.02 -12.17 -15.22
CA GLU A 133 -4.76 -13.03 -14.29
C GLU A 133 -4.35 -12.80 -12.83
N ALA A 134 -3.04 -12.68 -12.57
CA ALA A 134 -2.53 -12.41 -11.23
C ALA A 134 -3.01 -11.04 -10.73
N GLY A 135 -2.99 -10.02 -11.57
CA GLY A 135 -3.48 -8.68 -11.28
C GLY A 135 -4.96 -8.65 -10.96
N ILE A 136 -5.80 -9.40 -11.70
CA ILE A 136 -7.23 -9.58 -11.40
C ILE A 136 -7.41 -10.24 -10.02
N ARG A 137 -6.64 -11.29 -9.71
CA ARG A 137 -6.72 -11.96 -8.40
C ARG A 137 -6.27 -11.05 -7.26
N VAL A 138 -5.18 -10.30 -7.42
CA VAL A 138 -4.68 -9.34 -6.43
C VAL A 138 -5.70 -8.23 -6.21
N ARG A 139 -6.25 -7.66 -7.29
CA ARG A 139 -7.33 -6.66 -7.25
C ARG A 139 -8.51 -7.15 -6.43
N ALA A 140 -9.02 -8.35 -6.76
CA ALA A 140 -10.16 -8.96 -6.06
C ALA A 140 -9.87 -9.17 -4.57
N ALA A 141 -8.71 -9.75 -4.24
CA ALA A 141 -8.31 -9.98 -2.86
C ALA A 141 -8.19 -8.69 -2.04
N MET A 142 -7.63 -7.62 -2.63
CA MET A 142 -7.53 -6.31 -1.98
C MET A 142 -8.91 -5.70 -1.71
N THR A 143 -9.85 -5.81 -2.66
CA THR A 143 -11.21 -5.26 -2.50
C THR A 143 -12.08 -6.07 -1.56
N GLU A 144 -11.93 -7.40 -1.53
CA GLU A 144 -12.73 -8.30 -0.69
C GLU A 144 -12.21 -8.29 0.75
N PHE A 145 -10.89 -8.19 0.92
CA PHE A 145 -10.23 -8.22 2.23
C PHE A 145 -9.37 -6.95 2.47
N PRO A 146 -9.94 -5.73 2.46
CA PRO A 146 -9.16 -4.50 2.55
C PRO A 146 -8.36 -4.38 3.86
N VAL A 147 -8.85 -4.97 4.95
CA VAL A 147 -8.13 -5.02 6.25
C VAL A 147 -6.79 -5.75 6.12
N MET A 148 -6.67 -6.73 5.21
CA MET A 148 -5.42 -7.45 4.95
C MET A 148 -4.36 -6.59 4.24
N VAL A 149 -4.75 -5.43 3.71
CA VAL A 149 -3.87 -4.52 2.97
C VAL A 149 -3.18 -3.52 3.89
N GLY A 150 -3.93 -2.86 4.77
CA GLY A 150 -3.41 -1.81 5.66
C GLY A 150 -3.76 -1.97 7.15
N GLY A 151 -4.68 -2.87 7.50
CA GLY A 151 -5.26 -2.96 8.85
C GLY A 151 -6.45 -2.01 9.05
N ASP A 152 -7.20 -2.20 10.14
CA ASP A 152 -8.52 -1.58 10.35
C ASP A 152 -8.52 -0.05 10.38
N LYS A 153 -7.43 0.55 10.85
CA LYS A 153 -7.31 2.00 11.01
C LYS A 153 -6.65 2.70 9.82
N ASP A 154 -6.11 1.93 8.88
CA ASP A 154 -5.42 2.48 7.74
C ASP A 154 -6.40 3.20 6.79
N PHE A 155 -5.97 4.33 6.26
CA PHE A 155 -6.82 5.15 5.41
C PHE A 155 -7.17 4.44 4.10
N SER A 156 -6.25 3.68 3.49
CA SER A 156 -6.54 2.94 2.26
C SER A 156 -7.54 1.80 2.51
N THR A 157 -7.47 1.12 3.66
CA THR A 157 -8.51 0.17 4.11
C THR A 157 -9.88 0.86 4.20
N ARG A 158 -9.96 1.96 4.96
CA ARG A 158 -11.21 2.71 5.16
C ARG A 158 -11.78 3.25 3.85
N LEU A 159 -10.91 3.67 2.93
CA LEU A 159 -11.30 4.15 1.61
C LEU A 159 -11.91 3.04 0.74
N MET A 160 -11.28 1.85 0.72
CA MET A 160 -11.83 0.69 0.01
C MET A 160 -13.16 0.21 0.61
N GLN A 161 -13.31 0.26 1.94
CA GLN A 161 -14.57 -0.02 2.62
C GLN A 161 -15.65 1.02 2.31
N ALA A 162 -15.26 2.28 2.18
CA ALA A 162 -16.17 3.37 1.85
C ALA A 162 -16.69 3.33 0.41
N LEU A 163 -15.90 2.73 -0.49
CA LEU A 163 -16.16 2.65 -1.93
C LEU A 163 -16.04 1.19 -2.41
N PRO A 164 -16.90 0.28 -1.90
CA PRO A 164 -16.78 -1.15 -2.16
C PRO A 164 -16.91 -1.45 -3.66
N GLY A 165 -15.96 -2.22 -4.18
CA GLY A 165 -15.91 -2.59 -5.61
C GLY A 165 -15.60 -1.44 -6.57
N LYS A 166 -15.34 -0.22 -6.08
CA LYS A 166 -15.05 0.96 -6.92
C LYS A 166 -13.59 1.37 -6.89
N ILE A 167 -12.83 0.97 -5.87
CA ILE A 167 -11.46 1.40 -5.69
C ILE A 167 -10.57 0.27 -5.16
N VAL A 168 -9.32 0.25 -5.63
CA VAL A 168 -8.21 -0.44 -4.97
C VAL A 168 -7.21 0.62 -4.55
N ALA A 169 -6.80 0.64 -3.28
CA ALA A 169 -5.91 1.65 -2.75
C ALA A 169 -4.80 1.03 -1.90
N LYS A 170 -3.65 1.68 -1.88
CA LYS A 170 -2.56 1.33 -0.97
C LYS A 170 -1.79 2.58 -0.56
N GLY A 171 -1.71 2.78 0.76
CA GLY A 171 -0.82 3.77 1.35
C GLY A 171 0.65 3.36 1.26
N GLY A 172 1.52 4.35 1.08
CA GLY A 172 2.98 4.22 1.16
C GLY A 172 3.56 5.12 2.26
N ALA A 173 4.80 4.84 2.65
CA ALA A 173 5.54 5.69 3.58
C ALA A 173 5.77 7.10 3.00
N GLU A 174 6.10 8.06 3.88
CA GLU A 174 6.44 9.42 3.49
C GLU A 174 5.34 10.11 2.66
N GLY A 175 4.08 10.03 3.09
CA GLY A 175 3.00 10.81 2.50
C GLY A 175 2.63 10.39 1.07
N LEU A 176 2.81 9.11 0.73
CA LEU A 176 2.43 8.55 -0.57
C LEU A 176 1.08 7.81 -0.49
N MET A 177 0.22 8.01 -1.47
CA MET A 177 -0.95 7.16 -1.70
C MET A 177 -1.11 6.89 -3.19
N CYS A 178 -1.39 5.64 -3.53
CA CYS A 178 -1.83 5.28 -4.87
C CYS A 178 -3.17 4.56 -4.82
N PHE A 179 -4.03 4.82 -5.80
CA PHE A 179 -5.29 4.10 -5.95
C PHE A 179 -5.74 4.01 -7.40
N ALA A 180 -6.52 2.97 -7.69
CA ALA A 180 -7.12 2.68 -8.98
C ALA A 180 -8.64 2.84 -8.85
N MET A 181 -9.25 3.64 -9.72
CA MET A 181 -10.71 3.75 -9.81
C MET A 181 -11.19 2.66 -10.75
N LEU A 182 -11.75 1.57 -10.22
CA LEU A 182 -12.04 0.37 -10.98
C LEU A 182 -12.99 0.65 -12.15
N ASP A 183 -12.70 0.02 -13.28
CA ASP A 183 -13.48 0.07 -14.53
C ASP A 183 -13.59 1.47 -15.17
N LYS A 184 -12.73 2.42 -14.75
CA LYS A 184 -12.64 3.77 -15.33
C LYS A 184 -11.36 4.03 -16.13
N GLY A 185 -10.39 3.12 -16.06
CA GLY A 185 -9.05 3.30 -16.64
C GLY A 185 -8.20 4.37 -15.95
N ILE A 186 -8.58 4.78 -14.73
CA ILE A 186 -7.91 5.87 -14.00
C ILE A 186 -7.14 5.29 -12.82
N GLY A 187 -5.85 5.61 -12.77
CA GLY A 187 -5.00 5.45 -11.60
C GLY A 187 -4.52 6.81 -11.11
N VAL A 188 -4.38 6.94 -9.80
CA VAL A 188 -3.98 8.18 -9.13
C VAL A 188 -2.80 7.88 -8.21
N CYS A 189 -1.83 8.78 -8.20
CA CYS A 189 -0.72 8.79 -7.27
C CYS A 189 -0.60 10.20 -6.67
N ILE A 190 -0.58 10.29 -5.34
CA ILE A 190 -0.43 11.54 -4.60
C ILE A 190 0.77 11.40 -3.66
N LYS A 191 1.67 12.38 -3.72
CA LYS A 191 2.80 12.51 -2.82
C LYS A 191 2.72 13.86 -2.10
N VAL A 192 2.82 13.84 -0.78
CA VAL A 192 3.01 15.04 0.03
C VAL A 192 4.51 15.32 0.13
N GLU A 193 4.91 16.53 -0.25
CA GLU A 193 6.32 16.91 -0.39
C GLU A 193 7.10 16.82 0.93
N ASP A 194 6.48 17.20 2.05
CA ASP A 194 7.09 17.12 3.39
C ASP A 194 7.06 15.72 4.01
N GLY A 195 6.59 14.71 3.27
CA GLY A 195 6.48 13.33 3.74
C GLY A 195 5.31 13.06 4.71
N SER A 196 4.54 14.09 5.10
CA SER A 196 3.45 13.93 6.07
C SER A 196 2.19 13.36 5.42
N ALA A 197 1.57 12.36 6.06
CA ALA A 197 0.30 11.82 5.59
C ALA A 197 -0.92 12.74 5.86
N ARG A 198 -0.75 13.84 6.60
CA ARG A 198 -1.88 14.65 7.09
C ARG A 198 -2.78 15.22 5.97
N ALA A 199 -2.19 15.58 4.83
CA ALA A 199 -2.93 16.18 3.72
C ALA A 199 -3.59 15.15 2.79
N LEU A 200 -3.21 13.86 2.89
CA LEU A 200 -3.69 12.82 1.98
C LEU A 200 -5.22 12.67 2.01
N PRO A 201 -5.92 12.57 3.17
CA PRO A 201 -7.36 12.34 3.18
C PRO A 201 -8.16 13.38 2.41
N VAL A 202 -7.94 14.67 2.69
CA VAL A 202 -8.69 15.76 2.05
C VAL A 202 -8.33 15.92 0.58
N ALA A 203 -7.07 15.64 0.20
CA ALA A 203 -6.65 15.68 -1.20
C ALA A 203 -7.29 14.55 -2.01
N ILE A 204 -7.31 13.32 -1.47
CA ILE A 204 -7.94 12.15 -2.11
C ILE A 204 -9.44 12.37 -2.26
N ALA A 205 -10.11 12.85 -1.20
CA ALA A 205 -11.53 13.17 -1.24
C ALA A 205 -11.85 14.17 -2.36
N GLU A 206 -11.04 15.21 -2.53
CA GLU A 206 -11.24 16.19 -3.59
C GLU A 206 -10.97 15.64 -4.99
N VAL A 207 -9.94 14.79 -5.15
CA VAL A 207 -9.71 14.08 -6.43
C VAL A 207 -10.93 13.25 -6.80
N LEU A 208 -11.46 12.46 -5.87
CA LEU A 208 -12.63 11.61 -6.10
C LEU A 208 -13.88 12.44 -6.41
N ASN A 209 -14.06 13.55 -5.71
CA ASN A 209 -15.14 14.50 -5.96
C ASN A 209 -15.06 15.10 -7.38
N GLN A 210 -13.89 15.61 -7.78
CA GLN A 210 -13.69 16.20 -9.11
C GLN A 210 -13.81 15.16 -10.24
N LEU A 211 -13.50 13.90 -9.99
CA LEU A 211 -13.65 12.79 -10.94
C LEU A 211 -15.01 12.09 -10.88
N GLY A 212 -15.96 12.61 -10.11
CA GLY A 212 -17.35 12.11 -10.06
C GLY A 212 -17.52 10.74 -9.40
N VAL A 213 -16.56 10.29 -8.59
CA VAL A 213 -16.70 9.06 -7.78
C VAL A 213 -17.25 9.43 -6.41
N GLY A 214 -18.57 9.64 -6.39
CA GLY A 214 -19.47 9.57 -5.24
C GLY A 214 -19.07 10.30 -3.96
N THR A 215 -19.73 11.43 -3.69
CA THR A 215 -19.83 12.08 -2.36
C THR A 215 -21.19 11.88 -1.68
N ALA A 216 -22.10 11.06 -2.25
CA ALA A 216 -23.45 10.91 -1.73
C ALA A 216 -23.80 9.45 -1.39
N GLY A 217 -23.96 9.19 -0.09
CA GLY A 217 -24.38 7.91 0.49
C GLY A 217 -24.02 7.89 1.98
N ALA A 218 -25.02 8.12 2.83
CA ALA A 218 -24.89 8.28 4.27
C ALA A 218 -24.32 7.01 4.94
N ASP A 219 -23.03 7.06 5.27
CA ASP A 219 -22.34 6.35 6.39
C ASP A 219 -20.81 6.54 6.31
N ASN A 220 -20.28 6.95 5.15
CA ASN A 220 -18.85 7.11 4.89
C ASN A 220 -18.34 8.57 4.87
N SER A 221 -19.08 9.50 5.50
CA SER A 221 -18.89 10.95 5.34
C SER A 221 -17.51 11.45 5.75
N GLU A 222 -16.86 10.83 6.74
CA GLU A 222 -15.57 11.32 7.23
C GLU A 222 -14.42 10.99 6.27
N VAL A 223 -14.39 9.77 5.70
CA VAL A 223 -13.30 9.32 4.81
C VAL A 223 -13.32 10.07 3.48
N LEU A 224 -14.51 10.46 3.02
CA LEU A 224 -14.73 11.19 1.77
C LEU A 224 -14.94 12.70 2.01
N SER A 225 -14.67 13.19 3.22
CA SER A 225 -14.78 14.61 3.53
C SER A 225 -13.64 15.40 2.89
N THR A 226 -13.98 16.48 2.18
CA THR A 226 -13.01 17.47 1.71
C THR A 226 -12.60 18.46 2.79
N VAL A 227 -13.19 18.38 3.99
CA VAL A 227 -12.86 19.22 5.13
C VAL A 227 -12.52 18.36 6.34
N GLN A 228 -11.33 18.56 6.90
CA GLN A 228 -10.90 17.88 8.11
C GLN A 228 -10.70 18.90 9.25
N GLN A 229 -11.39 18.71 10.37
CA GLN A 229 -11.22 19.56 11.55
C GLN A 229 -9.89 19.28 12.24
N ILE A 230 -9.18 20.35 12.58
CA ILE A 230 -7.97 20.30 13.40
C ILE A 230 -8.38 20.50 14.85
N ARG A 231 -8.03 19.54 15.71
CA ARG A 231 -8.32 19.58 17.14
C ARG A 231 -7.04 19.63 17.95
N ASN A 232 -7.04 20.43 19.02
CA ASN A 232 -5.93 20.44 19.97
C ASN A 232 -5.99 19.22 20.91
N HIS A 233 -5.02 19.08 21.82
CA HIS A 233 -4.99 17.98 22.80
C HIS A 233 -6.16 17.99 23.80
N ARG A 234 -6.89 19.11 23.94
CA ARG A 234 -8.15 19.21 24.71
C ARG A 234 -9.39 18.84 23.89
N ARG A 235 -9.21 18.44 22.63
CA ARG A 235 -10.25 18.10 21.64
C ARG A 235 -11.09 19.29 21.15
N GLU A 236 -10.67 20.51 21.44
CA GLU A 236 -11.29 21.74 20.93
C GLU A 236 -10.93 21.91 19.46
N VAL A 237 -11.88 22.37 18.63
CA VAL A 237 -11.61 22.68 17.23
C VAL A 237 -10.83 23.98 17.17
N VAL A 238 -9.61 23.92 16.60
CA VAL A 238 -8.69 25.07 16.49
C VAL A 238 -8.39 25.45 15.04
N GLY A 239 -8.99 24.74 14.08
CA GLY A 239 -8.85 25.05 12.66
C GLY A 239 -9.46 23.96 11.79
N GLN A 240 -9.24 24.08 10.49
CA GLN A 240 -9.63 23.08 9.50
C GLN A 240 -8.62 23.02 8.37
N MET A 241 -8.56 21.87 7.71
CA MET A 241 -7.75 21.62 6.52
C MET A 241 -8.69 21.28 5.36
N GLN A 242 -8.46 21.93 4.21
CA GLN A 242 -9.27 21.78 3.01
C GLN A 242 -8.36 21.84 1.77
N PRO A 243 -8.74 21.17 0.67
CA PRO A 243 -8.01 21.23 -0.60
C PRO A 243 -8.09 22.64 -1.21
N CYS A 244 -7.07 23.04 -1.96
CA CYS A 244 -7.03 24.33 -2.66
C CYS A 244 -6.63 24.19 -4.14
N PHE A 245 -6.93 23.06 -4.77
CA PHE A 245 -6.54 22.75 -6.14
C PHE A 245 -7.72 22.37 -7.04
N ARG A 246 -7.51 22.50 -8.35
CA ARG A 246 -8.36 21.91 -9.40
C ARG A 246 -7.50 21.01 -10.27
N LEU A 247 -8.02 19.82 -10.57
CA LEU A 247 -7.44 18.93 -11.56
C LEU A 247 -7.45 19.63 -12.92
N GLN A 248 -6.34 19.53 -13.62
CA GLN A 248 -6.18 20.03 -14.97
C GLN A 248 -5.94 18.85 -15.90
N PRO A 249 -6.40 18.91 -17.16
CA PRO A 249 -6.00 17.93 -18.17
C PRO A 249 -4.47 17.85 -18.24
N GLY A 250 -3.93 16.63 -18.42
CA GLY A 250 -2.51 16.45 -18.70
C GLY A 250 -2.13 17.20 -19.98
N GLN A 251 -0.94 17.82 -19.97
CA GLN A 251 -0.32 18.43 -21.13
C GLN A 251 0.26 17.37 -22.08
#